data_AF-A0A950DDY5-F1
#
_entry.id   AF-A0A950DDY5-F1
#
_cell.length_a   1.000
_cell.length_b   1.000
_cell.length_c   1.000
_cell.angle_alpha   90.00
_cell.angle_beta   90.00
_cell.angle_gamma   90.00
#
_symmetry.space_group_name_H-M   'P 1'
#
loop_
_entity.id
_entity.type
_entity.pdbx_description
1 polymer ?
#
loop_
_entity_poly.entity_id
_entity_poly.type
_entity_poly.pdbx_seq_one_letter_code
_entity_poly.pdbx_strand_id
1 'polypeptide(L)' 'MRWNEDPLPLLTALKWNSEGLIPAIVQEVESGEVLMMAWMDQAALRKTLEVGQTH' A
#
# COMPACT_ATOMS: atom_id res chain seq x y z
N MET A 1 -22.30 -11.28 -17.43
CA MET A 1 -21.76 -10.47 -16.33
C MET A 1 -20.77 -11.31 -15.54
N ARG A 2 -19.47 -11.06 -15.71
CA ARG A 2 -18.42 -11.71 -14.91
C ARG A 2 -17.75 -10.62 -14.08
N TRP A 3 -17.95 -10.70 -12.77
CA TRP A 3 -17.25 -9.94 -11.75
C TRP A 3 -15.78 -10.38 -11.79
N ASN A 4 -14.97 -9.66 -12.55
CA ASN A 4 -13.52 -9.81 -12.51
C ASN A 4 -13.03 -8.94 -11.35
N GLU A 5 -13.32 -9.37 -10.12
CA GLU A 5 -12.94 -8.63 -8.92
C GLU A 5 -11.50 -9.01 -8.59
N ASP A 6 -10.57 -8.09 -8.89
CA ASP A 6 -9.24 -8.13 -8.31
C ASP A 6 -9.41 -8.24 -6.78
N PRO A 7 -8.86 -9.27 -6.09
CA PRO A 7 -9.05 -9.44 -4.65
C PRO A 7 -8.52 -8.24 -3.85
N LEU A 8 -7.71 -7.38 -4.46
CA LEU A 8 -7.22 -6.13 -3.89
C LEU A 8 -7.40 -4.99 -4.91
N PRO A 9 -8.62 -4.44 -5.09
CA PRO A 9 -8.89 -3.38 -6.07
C PRO A 9 -8.05 -2.11 -5.84
N LEU A 10 -7.46 -1.97 -4.65
CA LEU A 10 -6.50 -0.92 -4.32
C LEU A 10 -5.24 -0.99 -5.20
N LEU A 11 -4.69 -2.18 -5.48
CA LEU A 11 -3.42 -2.32 -6.19
C LEU A 11 -3.50 -1.79 -7.63
N THR A 12 -4.66 -1.94 -8.26
CA THR A 12 -4.94 -1.45 -9.61
C THR A 12 -5.39 0.02 -9.65
N ALA A 13 -5.87 0.57 -8.53
CA ALA A 13 -6.30 1.96 -8.42
C ALA A 13 -5.14 2.95 -8.13
N LEU A 14 -4.01 2.47 -7.61
CA LEU A 14 -2.88 3.30 -7.24
C LEU A 14 -2.09 3.80 -8.45
N LYS A 15 -1.58 5.04 -8.34
CA LYS A 15 -0.65 5.62 -9.32
C LYS A 15 0.79 5.34 -8.89
N TRP A 16 1.38 4.36 -9.53
CA TRP A 16 2.78 4.03 -9.38
C TRP A 16 3.66 5.05 -10.11
N ASN A 17 4.82 5.38 -9.56
CA ASN A 17 5.82 6.19 -10.25
C ASN A 17 6.50 5.37 -11.37
N SER A 18 7.46 5.98 -12.09
CA SER A 18 8.20 5.32 -13.18
C SER A 18 9.03 4.11 -12.74
N GLU A 19 9.31 3.97 -11.45
CA GLU A 19 10.05 2.86 -10.86
C GLU A 19 9.13 1.78 -10.28
N GLY A 20 7.81 1.94 -10.40
CA GLY A 20 6.84 0.99 -9.84
C GLY A 20 6.65 1.13 -8.33
N LEU A 21 6.87 2.33 -7.78
CA LEU A 21 6.79 2.60 -6.34
C LEU A 21 5.68 3.62 -5.99
N ILE A 22 5.17 3.50 -4.77
CA ILE A 22 4.33 4.51 -4.09
C ILE A 22 5.04 5.02 -2.82
N PRO A 23 4.81 6.28 -2.42
CA PRO A 23 5.20 6.73 -1.10
C PRO A 23 4.25 6.14 -0.05
N ALA A 24 4.79 5.68 1.08
CA ALA A 24 4.06 5.18 2.23
C ALA A 24 4.46 5.97 3.47
N ILE A 25 3.45 6.48 4.18
CA ILE A 25 3.62 7.20 5.45
C ILE A 25 3.12 6.31 6.58
N VAL A 26 3.99 6.03 7.54
CA VAL A 26 3.60 5.36 8.78
C VAL A 26 3.39 6.43 9.83
N GLN A 27 2.21 6.42 10.44
CA GLN A 27 1.82 7.37 11.47
C GLN A 27 1.34 6.63 12.71
N GLU A 28 1.53 7.25 13.87
CA GLU A 28 0.91 6.79 15.12
C GLU A 28 -0.61 7.04 15.05
N VAL A 29 -1.41 6.09 15.53
CA VAL A 29 -2.85 6.02 15.24
C VAL A 29 -3.67 7.03 16.05
N GLU A 30 -3.26 7.38 17.27
CA GLU A 30 -4.02 8.27 18.15
C GLU A 30 -3.65 9.75 17.96
N SER A 31 -2.35 10.04 17.91
CA SER A 31 -1.78 11.38 17.81
C SER A 31 -1.67 11.89 16.38
N GLY A 32 -1.60 10.99 15.39
CA GLY A 32 -1.30 11.34 14.00
C GLY A 32 0.15 11.74 13.77
N GLU A 33 1.06 11.50 14.73
CA GLU A 33 2.49 11.74 14.55
C GLU A 33 3.04 10.91 13.39
N VAL A 34 3.71 11.57 12.44
CA VAL A 34 4.39 10.87 11.34
C VAL A 34 5.67 10.24 11.88
N LEU A 35 5.73 8.91 11.86
CA LEU A 35 6.85 8.12 12.35
C LEU A 35 7.93 7.95 11.27
N MET A 36 7.51 7.68 10.03
CA MET A 36 8.43 7.52 8.89
C MET A 36 7.74 7.68 7.53
N MET A 37 8.56 7.93 6.52
CA MET A 37 8.20 7.79 5.10
C MET A 37 9.12 6.76 4.45
N ALA A 38 8.54 5.89 3.63
CA ALA A 38 9.25 4.90 2.83
C ALA A 38 8.62 4.77 1.44
N TRP A 39 9.30 4.04 0.55
CA TRP A 39 8.76 3.62 -0.74
C TRP A 39 8.27 2.17 -0.66
N MET A 40 7.15 1.87 -1.29
CA MET A 40 6.62 0.51 -1.40
C MET A 40 6.39 0.16 -2.86
N ASP A 41 6.77 -1.05 -3.25
CA ASP A 41 6.32 -1.68 -4.49
C ASP A 41 4.99 -2.43 -4.28
N GLN A 42 4.48 -3.05 -5.35
CA GLN A 42 3.22 -3.80 -5.29
C GLN A 42 3.30 -5.04 -4.37
N ALA A 43 4.47 -5.67 -4.25
CA ALA A 43 4.64 -6.88 -3.44
C ALA A 43 4.66 -6.55 -1.94
N ALA A 44 5.41 -5.51 -1.56
CA ALA A 44 5.45 -4.95 -0.22
C ALA A 44 4.06 -4.52 0.27
N LEU A 45 3.32 -3.79 -0.59
CA LEU A 45 1.96 -3.35 -0.27
C LEU A 45 1.01 -4.53 -0.10
N ARG A 46 1.03 -5.50 -1.02
CA ARG A 46 0.24 -6.72 -0.90
C ARG A 46 0.54 -7.44 0.42
N LYS A 47 1.81 -7.62 0.75
CA LYS A 47 2.21 -8.32 1.97
C LYS A 47 1.72 -7.60 3.22
N THR A 48 1.83 -6.27 3.23
CA THR A 48 1.34 -5.43 4.32
C THR A 48 -0.16 -5.61 4.54
N LEU A 49 -0.95 -5.67 3.48
CA LEU A 49 -2.40 -5.91 3.56
C LEU A 49 -2.74 -7.33 4.03
N GLU A 50 -1.94 -8.33 3.64
CA GLU A 50 -2.16 -9.73 4.02
C GLU A 50 -1.86 -10.00 5.49
N VAL A 51 -0.79 -9.41 6.05
CA VAL A 51 -0.31 -9.75 7.40
C VAL A 51 -0.52 -8.65 8.43
N GLY A 52 -0.91 -7.44 8.01
CA GLY A 52 -1.11 -6.30 8.91
C GLY A 52 0.17 -5.68 9.46
N GLN A 53 1.31 -5.88 8.79
CA GLN A 53 2.62 -5.34 9.18
C GLN A 53 3.34 -4.77 7.97
N THR A 54 4.00 -3.61 8.12
CA THR A 54 4.76 -2.96 7.04
C THR A 54 5.90 -3.84 6.54
N HIS A 55 6.06 -3.94 5.22
CA HIS A 55 7.13 -4.66 4.51
C HIS A 55 7.78 -3.76 3.45
#